data_AF-A0A661QYZ9-F1
#
_entry.id   AF-A0A661QYZ9-F1
#
_cell.length_a   1.000
_cell.length_b   1.000
_cell.length_c   1.000
_cell.angle_alpha   90.00
_cell.angle_beta   90.00
_cell.angle_gamma   90.00
#
_symmetry.space_group_name_H-M   'P 1'
#
loop_
_entity.id
_entity.type
_entity.pdbx_description
1 polymer ?
#
loop_
_entity_poly.entity_id
_entity_poly.type
_entity_poly.pdbx_seq_one_letter_code
_entity_poly.pdbx_strand_id
1 'polypeptide(L)'
;MKLTFVLLIIIFLAFSGYHLTFRHFRLPLFARIFYLTGTEFLVLGILLGPQFLNLVDPETQKGLAPLTALLLGWIGLLFGFQFEIKKLQRFPIEYFFGAILEGLMTLALVFTGVYLSLAICCDIPSSFMMVVAVALSAVGGCTAQTGLAFLSPDRIAKGQNTMKLLRFISSIDGLIPLLIFGLCFFYNPSTGPDESRKRS
;
A
#
# COMPACT_ATOMS: atom_id res chain seq x y z
N MET A 1 29.16 5.25 -3.73
CA MET A 1 29.07 6.49 -2.91
C MET A 1 27.71 7.16 -3.01
N LYS A 2 27.12 7.35 -4.21
CA LYS A 2 25.75 7.90 -4.35
C LYS A 2 24.70 7.08 -3.60
N LEU A 3 24.70 5.75 -3.77
CA LEU A 3 23.74 4.86 -3.12
C LEU A 3 23.80 4.91 -1.58
N THR A 4 25.00 4.89 -0.99
CA THR A 4 25.17 5.00 0.47
C THR A 4 24.70 6.35 0.99
N PHE A 5 24.94 7.43 0.24
CA PHE A 5 24.46 8.77 0.60
C PHE A 5 22.93 8.87 0.54
N VAL A 6 22.31 8.33 -0.50
CA VAL A 6 20.85 8.28 -0.65
C VAL A 6 20.22 7.45 0.46
N LEU A 7 20.80 6.30 0.79
CA LEU A 7 20.35 5.46 1.90
C LEU A 7 20.43 6.22 3.24
N LEU A 8 21.53 6.94 3.51
CA LEU A 8 21.66 7.77 4.71
C LEU A 8 20.60 8.89 4.75
N ILE A 9 20.32 9.54 3.62
CA ILE A 9 19.27 10.56 3.52
C ILE A 9 17.90 9.96 3.80
N ILE A 10 17.58 8.80 3.22
CA ILE A 10 16.30 8.11 3.46
C ILE A 10 16.14 7.75 4.93
N ILE A 11 17.19 7.20 5.56
CA ILE A 11 17.16 6.88 7.00
C ILE A 11 17.00 8.15 7.84
N PHE A 12 17.73 9.22 7.50
CA PHE A 12 17.63 10.49 8.20
C PHE A 12 16.23 11.09 8.09
N LEU A 13 15.63 11.09 6.90
CA LEU A 13 14.27 11.57 6.67
C LEU A 13 13.23 10.71 7.38
N ALA A 14 13.38 9.38 7.36
CA ALA A 14 12.50 8.47 8.08
C ALA A 14 12.56 8.71 9.60
N PHE A 15 13.77 8.86 10.15
CA PHE A 15 13.98 9.14 11.56
C PHE A 15 13.48 10.54 11.96
N SER A 16 13.75 11.55 11.14
CA SER A 16 13.26 12.91 11.34
C SER A 16 11.73 12.96 11.27
N GLY A 17 11.11 12.28 10.31
CA GLY A 17 9.66 12.19 10.17
C GLY A 17 9.01 11.55 11.39
N TYR A 18 9.54 10.41 11.85
CA TYR A 18 9.11 9.78 13.11
C TYR A 18 9.21 10.75 14.29
N HIS A 19 10.34 11.41 14.47
CA HIS A 19 10.56 12.27 15.62
C HIS A 19 9.73 13.57 15.59
N LEU A 20 9.38 14.07 14.39
CA LEU A 20 8.57 15.27 14.20
C LEU A 20 7.08 14.98 14.39
N THR A 21 6.59 13.84 13.86
CA THR A 21 5.17 13.42 13.96
C THR A 21 4.76 13.12 15.41
N PHE A 22 5.67 12.62 16.25
CA PHE A 22 5.38 12.32 17.67
C PHE A 22 5.68 13.46 18.65
N ARG A 23 6.35 14.53 18.20
CA ARG A 23 6.56 15.72 19.04
C ARG A 23 5.23 16.48 19.11
N HIS A 24 4.77 16.80 20.31
CA HIS A 24 3.49 17.48 20.62
C HIS A 24 3.43 18.94 20.09
N PHE A 25 3.75 19.17 18.82
CA PHE A 25 3.51 20.44 18.17
C PHE A 25 1.99 20.60 18.01
N ARG A 26 1.46 21.71 18.54
CA ARG A 26 0.08 22.14 18.30
C ARG A 26 -0.03 22.66 16.87
N LEU A 27 0.04 21.74 15.91
CA LEU A 27 -0.17 22.05 14.50
C LEU A 27 -1.65 22.33 14.24
N PRO A 28 -1.98 23.27 13.34
CA PRO A 28 -3.35 23.47 12.88
C PRO A 28 -3.89 22.14 12.31
N LEU A 29 -5.21 21.91 12.44
CA LEU A 29 -5.86 20.63 12.11
C LEU A 29 -5.47 20.08 10.72
N PHE A 30 -5.31 20.95 9.73
CA PHE A 30 -4.89 20.58 8.38
C PHE A 30 -3.46 20.00 8.33
N ALA A 31 -2.49 20.65 8.97
CA ALA A 31 -1.12 20.15 9.03
C ALA A 31 -1.06 18.84 9.84
N ARG A 32 -1.87 18.72 10.89
CA ARG A 32 -1.97 17.47 11.66
C ARG A 32 -2.48 16.31 10.79
N ILE A 33 -3.49 16.54 9.94
CA ILE A 33 -3.96 15.52 8.98
C ILE A 33 -2.85 15.16 7.99
N PHE A 34 -2.15 16.15 7.44
CA PHE A 34 -1.08 15.94 6.46
C PHE A 34 0.08 15.07 6.99
N TYR A 35 0.51 15.30 8.23
CA TYR A 35 1.56 14.50 8.89
C TYR A 35 1.07 13.13 9.38
N LEU A 36 -0.24 12.95 9.61
CA LEU A 36 -0.77 11.66 10.07
C LEU A 36 -0.98 10.67 8.93
N THR A 37 -1.21 11.15 7.70
CA THR A 37 -1.48 10.32 6.53
C THR A 37 -0.22 9.82 5.83
N GLY A 38 0.98 10.24 6.26
CA GLY A 38 2.24 9.91 5.62
C GLY A 38 2.43 10.60 4.27
N THR A 39 1.66 11.64 3.98
CA THR A 39 1.71 12.39 2.73
C THR A 39 3.02 13.16 2.58
N GLU A 40 3.65 13.53 3.71
CA GLU A 40 4.99 14.12 3.74
C GLU A 40 6.03 13.23 3.08
N PHE A 41 5.94 11.90 3.24
CA PHE A 41 6.88 10.97 2.62
C PHE A 41 6.68 10.86 1.10
N LEU A 42 5.45 11.00 0.61
CA LEU A 42 5.16 11.07 -0.83
C LEU A 42 5.78 12.34 -1.45
N VAL A 43 5.59 13.50 -0.81
CA VAL A 43 6.15 14.77 -1.28
C VAL A 43 7.68 14.72 -1.28
N LEU A 44 8.28 14.20 -0.21
CA LEU A 44 9.73 14.01 -0.12
C LEU A 44 10.24 13.04 -1.20
N GLY A 45 9.51 11.95 -1.46
CA GLY A 45 9.85 11.00 -2.52
C GLY A 45 9.84 11.63 -3.91
N ILE A 46 8.83 12.46 -4.23
CA ILE A 46 8.75 13.21 -5.48
C ILE A 46 9.94 14.18 -5.59
N LEU A 47 10.24 14.93 -4.52
CA LEU A 47 11.35 15.87 -4.50
C LEU A 47 12.72 15.19 -4.68
N LEU A 48 12.92 14.03 -4.07
CA LEU A 48 14.15 13.24 -4.19
C LEU A 48 14.27 12.49 -5.53
N GLY A 49 13.15 12.32 -6.23
CA GLY A 49 13.06 11.59 -7.49
C GLY A 49 13.74 12.29 -8.67
N PRO A 50 13.70 11.67 -9.85
CA PRO A 50 14.41 12.14 -11.05
C PRO A 50 13.90 13.48 -11.59
N GLN A 51 12.68 13.88 -11.24
CA GLN A 51 12.07 15.12 -11.74
C GLN A 51 12.63 16.39 -11.08
N PHE A 52 13.16 16.31 -9.87
CA PHE A 52 13.62 17.48 -9.10
C PHE A 52 15.10 17.37 -8.72
N LEU A 53 15.43 16.55 -7.71
CA LEU A 53 16.80 16.46 -7.20
C LEU A 53 17.65 15.40 -7.91
N ASN A 54 17.03 14.45 -8.64
CA ASN A 54 17.72 13.35 -9.33
C ASN A 54 18.74 12.63 -8.43
N LEU A 55 18.32 12.41 -7.18
CA LEU A 55 19.07 11.66 -6.18
C LEU A 55 18.70 10.18 -6.27
N VAL A 56 17.42 9.88 -6.51
CA VAL A 56 16.88 8.53 -6.68
C VAL A 56 16.64 8.24 -8.16
N ASP A 57 17.73 7.94 -8.88
CA ASP A 57 17.68 7.55 -10.30
C ASP A 57 17.31 6.06 -10.45
N PRO A 58 16.94 5.58 -11.64
CA PRO A 58 16.62 4.17 -11.87
C PRO A 58 17.72 3.20 -11.42
N GLU A 59 19.00 3.56 -11.55
CA GLU A 59 20.12 2.74 -11.06
C GLU A 59 20.17 2.69 -9.53
N THR A 60 19.93 3.82 -8.87
CA THR A 60 19.90 3.89 -7.40
C THR A 60 18.69 3.15 -6.85
N GLN A 61 17.55 3.22 -7.53
CA GLN A 61 16.35 2.46 -7.22
C GLN A 61 16.60 0.95 -7.31
N LYS A 62 17.29 0.47 -8.37
CA LYS A 62 17.70 -0.94 -8.47
C LYS A 62 18.62 -1.35 -7.32
N GLY A 63 19.57 -0.49 -6.94
CA GLY A 63 20.45 -0.76 -5.80
C GLY A 63 19.74 -0.74 -4.44
N LEU A 64 18.61 -0.04 -4.32
CA LEU A 64 17.75 -0.04 -3.12
C LEU A 64 16.76 -1.23 -3.10
N ALA A 65 16.60 -1.98 -4.19
CA ALA A 65 15.71 -3.13 -4.28
C ALA A 65 15.87 -4.18 -3.14
N PRO A 66 17.08 -4.58 -2.70
CA PRO A 66 17.20 -5.52 -1.58
C PRO A 66 16.69 -4.92 -0.26
N LEU A 67 16.88 -3.61 -0.05
CA LEU A 67 16.35 -2.92 1.13
C LEU A 67 14.82 -2.85 1.09
N THR A 68 14.23 -2.52 -0.07
CA THR A 68 12.76 -2.50 -0.20
C THR A 68 12.17 -3.89 -0.02
N ALA A 69 12.80 -4.93 -0.57
CA ALA A 69 12.39 -6.32 -0.36
C ALA A 69 12.46 -6.71 1.13
N LEU A 70 13.53 -6.33 1.84
CA LEU A 70 13.67 -6.57 3.28
C LEU A 70 12.56 -5.86 4.08
N LEU A 71 12.29 -4.58 3.76
CA LEU A 71 11.26 -3.78 4.44
C LEU A 71 9.85 -4.34 4.18
N LEU A 72 9.53 -4.71 2.94
CA LEU A 72 8.26 -5.36 2.60
C LEU A 72 8.10 -6.70 3.32
N GLY A 73 9.16 -7.51 3.37
CA GLY A 73 9.18 -8.77 4.12
C GLY A 73 8.96 -8.56 5.62
N TRP A 74 9.59 -7.53 6.19
CA TRP A 74 9.39 -7.16 7.59
C TRP A 74 7.96 -6.70 7.88
N ILE A 75 7.37 -5.89 7.01
CA ILE A 75 5.96 -5.48 7.11
C ILE A 75 5.04 -6.71 7.04
N GLY A 76 5.28 -7.60 6.08
CA GLY A 76 4.53 -8.86 5.96
C GLY A 76 4.63 -9.74 7.21
N LEU A 77 5.83 -9.84 7.80
CA LEU A 77 6.05 -10.54 9.07
C LEU A 77 5.26 -9.92 10.22
N LEU A 78 5.27 -8.59 10.34
CA LEU A 78 4.50 -7.87 11.37
C LEU A 78 2.99 -8.08 11.23
N PHE A 79 2.47 -8.10 10.00
CA PHE A 79 1.07 -8.44 9.75
C PHE A 79 0.79 -9.92 10.09
N GLY A 80 1.70 -10.83 9.74
CA GLY A 80 1.61 -12.24 10.10
C GLY A 80 1.55 -12.49 11.61
N PHE A 81 2.36 -11.78 12.40
CA PHE A 81 2.32 -11.89 13.87
C PHE A 81 1.08 -11.25 14.50
N GLN A 82 0.53 -10.20 13.91
CA GLN A 82 -0.72 -9.59 14.37
C GLN A 82 -1.95 -10.43 13.99
N PHE A 83 -1.80 -11.37 13.06
CA PHE A 83 -2.88 -12.23 12.58
C PHE A 83 -3.20 -13.35 13.57
N GLU A 84 -4.03 -13.04 14.56
CA GLU A 84 -4.54 -14.03 15.51
C GLU A 84 -5.87 -14.63 15.06
N ILE A 85 -5.85 -15.84 14.49
CA ILE A 85 -7.06 -16.59 14.06
C ILE A 85 -8.08 -16.72 15.20
N LYS A 86 -7.61 -16.86 16.45
CA LYS A 86 -8.47 -16.95 17.65
C LYS A 86 -9.27 -15.67 17.89
N LYS A 87 -8.75 -14.50 17.52
CA LYS A 87 -9.49 -13.22 17.60
C LYS A 87 -10.52 -13.14 16.48
N LEU A 88 -10.18 -13.63 15.29
CA LEU A 88 -11.08 -13.66 14.14
C LEU A 88 -12.33 -14.52 14.38
N GLN A 89 -12.16 -15.70 15.00
CA GLN A 89 -13.26 -16.61 15.34
C GLN A 89 -14.26 -16.07 16.37
N ARG A 90 -13.92 -15.00 17.11
CA ARG A 90 -14.84 -14.38 18.09
C ARG A 90 -15.91 -13.51 17.44
N PHE A 91 -15.73 -13.15 16.18
CA PHE A 91 -16.67 -12.31 15.47
C PHE A 91 -17.76 -13.16 14.80
N PRO A 92 -19.01 -12.68 14.82
CA PRO A 92 -20.12 -13.36 14.18
C PRO A 92 -19.92 -13.36 12.64
N ILE A 93 -20.41 -14.42 11.97
CA ILE A 93 -20.13 -14.72 10.56
C ILE A 93 -20.66 -13.62 9.62
N GLU A 94 -21.67 -12.88 10.04
CA GLU A 94 -22.29 -11.79 9.29
C GLU A 94 -21.28 -10.66 9.00
N TYR A 95 -20.35 -10.40 9.93
CA TYR A 95 -19.30 -9.40 9.71
C TYR A 95 -18.27 -9.89 8.70
N PHE A 96 -18.04 -11.20 8.62
CA PHE A 96 -17.14 -11.79 7.63
C PHE A 96 -17.71 -11.64 6.22
N PHE A 97 -19.00 -11.92 6.04
CA PHE A 97 -19.69 -11.66 4.76
C PHE A 97 -19.68 -10.18 4.40
N GLY A 98 -19.92 -9.29 5.37
CA GLY A 98 -19.84 -7.85 5.17
C GLY A 98 -18.47 -7.40 4.66
N ALA A 99 -17.39 -7.87 5.31
CA ALA A 99 -16.01 -7.55 4.91
C ALA A 99 -15.66 -8.10 3.51
N ILE A 100 -16.07 -9.33 3.19
CA ILE A 100 -15.82 -9.91 1.86
C ILE A 100 -16.58 -9.14 0.78
N LEU A 101 -17.86 -8.85 1.00
CA LEU A 101 -18.67 -8.13 0.02
C LEU A 101 -18.14 -6.73 -0.21
N GLU A 102 -17.75 -6.02 0.85
CA GLU A 102 -17.18 -4.69 0.75
C GLU A 102 -15.83 -4.72 0.01
N GLY A 103 -14.92 -5.64 0.36
CA GLY A 103 -13.64 -5.80 -0.34
C GLY A 103 -13.81 -6.18 -1.82
N LEU A 104 -14.72 -7.09 -2.14
CA LEU A 104 -15.02 -7.47 -3.54
C LEU A 104 -15.64 -6.31 -4.33
N MET A 105 -16.55 -5.57 -3.72
CA MET A 105 -17.17 -4.40 -4.36
C MET A 105 -16.13 -3.31 -4.63
N THR A 106 -15.27 -3.01 -3.65
CA THR A 106 -14.18 -2.04 -3.81
C THR A 106 -13.22 -2.48 -4.91
N LEU A 107 -12.81 -3.76 -4.89
CA LEU A 107 -11.92 -4.31 -5.92
C LEU A 107 -12.55 -4.22 -7.31
N ALA A 108 -13.82 -4.59 -7.46
CA ALA A 108 -14.52 -4.51 -8.74
C ALA A 108 -14.63 -3.06 -9.25
N LEU A 109 -15.01 -2.13 -8.38
CA LEU A 109 -15.13 -0.71 -8.73
C LEU A 109 -13.78 -0.11 -9.14
N VAL A 110 -12.73 -0.36 -8.37
CA VAL A 110 -11.38 0.13 -8.68
C VAL A 110 -10.86 -0.53 -9.95
N PHE A 111 -11.08 -1.84 -10.13
CA PHE A 111 -10.70 -2.55 -11.35
C PHE A 111 -11.36 -1.94 -12.58
N THR A 112 -12.67 -1.71 -12.56
CA THR A 112 -13.39 -1.10 -13.68
C THR A 112 -12.87 0.31 -13.96
N GLY A 113 -12.67 1.13 -12.93
CA GLY A 113 -12.14 2.49 -13.09
C GLY A 113 -10.73 2.51 -13.68
N VAL A 114 -9.84 1.67 -13.16
CA VAL A 114 -8.46 1.53 -13.64
C VAL A 114 -8.44 1.00 -15.08
N TYR A 115 -9.16 -0.11 -15.35
CA TYR A 115 -9.22 -0.71 -16.69
C TYR A 115 -9.73 0.29 -17.74
N LEU A 116 -10.80 1.04 -17.44
CA LEU A 116 -11.34 2.05 -18.34
C LEU A 116 -10.36 3.22 -18.54
N SER A 117 -9.70 3.68 -17.46
CA SER A 117 -8.70 4.74 -17.57
C SER A 117 -7.49 4.34 -18.42
N LEU A 118 -6.99 3.10 -18.27
CA LEU A 118 -5.91 2.58 -19.12
C LEU A 118 -6.38 2.43 -20.57
N ALA A 119 -7.58 1.91 -20.80
CA ALA A 119 -8.11 1.74 -22.16
C ALA A 119 -8.25 3.07 -22.93
N ILE A 120 -8.53 4.17 -22.23
CA ILE A 120 -8.69 5.49 -22.85
C ILE A 120 -7.34 6.21 -23.00
N CYS A 121 -6.45 6.09 -22.02
CA CYS A 121 -5.22 6.90 -21.96
C CYS A 121 -3.98 6.21 -22.51
N CYS A 122 -3.95 4.87 -22.58
CA CYS A 122 -2.75 4.10 -22.85
C CYS A 122 -2.98 3.00 -23.89
N ASP A 123 -2.15 2.96 -24.92
CA ASP A 123 -2.16 1.92 -25.95
C ASP A 123 -1.27 0.74 -25.50
N ILE A 124 -1.82 -0.12 -24.63
CA ILE A 124 -1.10 -1.22 -23.96
C ILE A 124 -1.69 -2.57 -24.39
N PRO A 125 -0.85 -3.63 -24.57
CA PRO A 125 -1.34 -4.98 -24.86
C PRO A 125 -2.37 -5.48 -23.83
N SER A 126 -3.46 -6.08 -24.30
CA SER A 126 -4.60 -6.51 -23.47
C SER A 126 -4.21 -7.42 -22.29
N SER A 127 -3.27 -8.35 -22.49
CA SER A 127 -2.77 -9.23 -21.42
C SER A 127 -2.03 -8.46 -20.31
N PHE A 128 -1.25 -7.45 -20.67
CA PHE A 128 -0.53 -6.62 -19.69
C PHE A 128 -1.50 -5.67 -18.98
N MET A 129 -2.48 -5.13 -19.70
CA MET A 129 -3.51 -4.26 -19.14
C MET A 129 -4.32 -4.97 -18.04
N MET A 130 -4.66 -6.24 -18.22
CA MET A 130 -5.34 -7.03 -17.19
C MET A 130 -4.48 -7.19 -15.92
N VAL A 131 -3.21 -7.57 -16.06
CA VAL A 131 -2.32 -7.76 -14.90
C VAL A 131 -2.14 -6.44 -14.14
N VAL A 132 -1.93 -5.33 -14.85
CA VAL A 132 -1.79 -4.00 -14.24
C VAL A 132 -3.08 -3.57 -13.56
N ALA A 133 -4.24 -3.75 -14.20
CA ALA A 133 -5.52 -3.38 -13.62
C ALA A 133 -5.86 -4.18 -12.36
N VAL A 134 -5.60 -5.49 -12.35
CA VAL A 134 -5.78 -6.34 -11.16
C VAL A 134 -4.79 -5.98 -10.06
N ALA A 135 -3.53 -5.73 -10.40
CA ALA A 135 -2.52 -5.35 -9.40
C ALA A 135 -2.86 -4.00 -8.74
N LEU A 136 -3.28 -3.00 -9.53
CA LEU A 136 -3.68 -1.69 -9.03
C LEU A 136 -4.99 -1.75 -8.24
N SER A 137 -5.96 -2.56 -8.65
CA SER A 137 -7.21 -2.73 -7.89
C SER A 137 -6.99 -3.45 -6.58
N ALA A 138 -6.08 -4.44 -6.53
CA ALA A 138 -5.67 -5.07 -5.30
C ALA A 138 -5.01 -4.05 -4.35
N VAL A 139 -4.07 -3.24 -4.84
CA VAL A 139 -3.43 -2.19 -3.99
C VAL A 139 -4.44 -1.15 -3.51
N GLY A 140 -5.37 -0.72 -4.37
CA GLY A 140 -6.41 0.25 -4.03
C GLY A 140 -7.48 -0.29 -3.09
N GLY A 141 -7.64 -1.62 -3.01
CA GLY A 141 -8.54 -2.29 -2.08
C GLY A 141 -8.01 -2.40 -0.65
N CYS A 142 -6.74 -2.09 -0.39
CA CYS A 142 -6.17 -2.19 0.95
C CYS A 142 -6.49 -0.96 1.82
N THR A 143 -7.17 -1.15 2.94
CA THR A 143 -7.39 -0.09 3.94
C THR A 143 -6.23 0.05 4.95
N ALA A 144 -5.81 1.28 5.24
CA ALA A 144 -4.81 1.58 6.27
C ALA A 144 -5.44 1.65 7.69
N GLN A 145 -5.21 0.62 8.51
CA GLN A 145 -5.68 0.53 9.90
C GLN A 145 -5.23 1.68 10.80
N THR A 146 -4.05 2.25 10.53
CA THR A 146 -3.47 3.35 11.31
C THR A 146 -4.34 4.60 11.30
N GLY A 147 -4.99 4.92 10.18
CA GLY A 147 -5.90 6.07 10.08
C GLY A 147 -7.11 5.95 11.03
N LEU A 148 -7.67 4.74 11.16
CA LEU A 148 -8.79 4.47 12.07
C LEU A 148 -8.39 4.54 13.55
N ALA A 149 -7.14 4.18 13.88
CA ALA A 149 -6.62 4.28 15.23
C ALA A 149 -6.49 5.75 15.68
N PHE A 150 -6.13 6.67 14.78
CA PHE A 150 -5.94 8.08 15.11
C PHE A 150 -7.23 8.91 15.19
N LEU A 151 -8.27 8.55 14.44
CA LEU A 151 -9.60 9.18 14.56
C LEU A 151 -10.37 8.78 15.83
N SER A 152 -9.83 7.84 16.61
CA SER A 152 -10.56 7.15 17.66
C SER A 152 -10.77 7.86 19.01
N PRO A 153 -10.10 8.95 19.44
CA PRO A 153 -10.37 9.49 20.79
C PRO A 153 -11.73 10.18 20.98
N ASP A 154 -12.23 10.95 20.00
CA ASP A 154 -13.28 11.96 20.26
C ASP A 154 -14.72 11.56 19.86
N ARG A 155 -14.92 10.48 19.08
CA ARG A 155 -16.26 10.08 18.59
C ARG A 155 -16.85 8.82 19.23
N ILE A 156 -16.22 8.31 20.30
CA ILE A 156 -16.49 7.00 20.94
C ILE A 156 -17.91 6.86 21.50
N ALA A 157 -18.63 7.94 21.80
CA ALA A 157 -19.90 7.85 22.53
C ALA A 157 -21.09 7.29 21.72
N LYS A 158 -21.07 7.30 20.37
CA LYS A 158 -22.29 7.03 19.56
C LYS A 158 -22.31 5.76 18.69
N GLY A 159 -21.22 5.00 18.57
CA GLY A 159 -21.14 3.95 17.54
C GLY A 159 -20.17 2.80 17.79
N GLN A 160 -20.16 2.23 19.01
CA GLN A 160 -19.21 1.16 19.37
C GLN A 160 -19.30 -0.07 18.46
N ASN A 161 -20.50 -0.46 18.00
CA ASN A 161 -20.66 -1.60 17.10
C ASN A 161 -20.12 -1.31 15.69
N THR A 162 -20.38 -0.11 15.14
CA THR A 162 -19.84 0.30 13.83
C THR A 162 -18.32 0.39 13.87
N MET A 163 -17.72 0.87 14.97
CA MET A 163 -16.26 0.91 15.12
C MET A 163 -15.64 -0.47 15.29
N LYS A 164 -16.32 -1.40 16.00
CA LYS A 164 -15.89 -2.81 16.06
C LYS A 164 -15.93 -3.46 14.68
N LEU A 165 -17.00 -3.21 13.90
CA LEU A 165 -17.13 -3.68 12.53
C LEU A 165 -16.04 -3.10 11.62
N LEU A 166 -15.81 -1.79 11.67
CA LEU A 166 -14.82 -1.12 10.83
C LEU A 166 -13.38 -1.57 11.13
N ARG A 167 -13.06 -1.82 12.41
CA ARG A 167 -11.78 -2.41 12.82
C ARG A 167 -11.65 -3.85 12.36
N PHE A 168 -12.73 -4.63 12.40
CA PHE A 168 -12.74 -6.01 11.91
C PHE A 168 -12.53 -6.07 10.39
N ILE A 169 -13.29 -5.27 9.64
CA ILE A 169 -13.15 -5.13 8.18
C ILE A 169 -11.71 -4.74 7.85
N SER A 170 -11.20 -3.66 8.44
CA SER A 170 -9.82 -3.19 8.18
C SER A 170 -8.74 -4.23 8.59
N SER A 171 -9.05 -5.17 9.49
CA SER A 171 -8.16 -6.28 9.84
C SER A 171 -8.08 -7.38 8.79
N ILE A 172 -9.14 -7.59 8.02
CA ILE A 172 -9.26 -8.67 7.02
C ILE A 172 -8.99 -8.16 5.62
N ASP A 173 -9.28 -6.89 5.38
CA ASP A 173 -9.26 -6.23 4.08
C ASP A 173 -7.88 -6.30 3.40
N GLY A 174 -6.78 -6.41 4.15
CA GLY A 174 -5.46 -6.62 3.56
C GLY A 174 -5.19 -8.03 3.01
N LEU A 175 -5.94 -9.06 3.44
CA LEU A 175 -5.63 -10.46 3.13
C LEU A 175 -5.99 -10.83 1.69
N ILE A 176 -7.22 -10.51 1.27
CA ILE A 176 -7.71 -10.83 -0.08
C ILE A 176 -6.86 -10.16 -1.17
N PRO A 177 -6.57 -8.84 -1.08
CA PRO A 177 -5.76 -8.19 -2.09
C PRO A 177 -4.30 -8.66 -2.07
N LEU A 178 -3.74 -9.02 -0.91
CA LEU A 178 -2.40 -9.59 -0.84
C LEU A 178 -2.30 -10.93 -1.57
N LEU A 179 -3.31 -11.81 -1.44
CA LEU A 179 -3.37 -13.06 -2.19
C LEU A 179 -3.49 -12.81 -3.69
N ILE A 180 -4.38 -11.90 -4.10
CA ILE A 180 -4.58 -11.53 -5.51
C ILE A 180 -3.29 -10.95 -6.10
N PHE A 181 -2.62 -10.05 -5.37
CA PHE A 181 -1.35 -9.46 -5.78
C PHE A 181 -0.24 -10.51 -5.93
N GLY A 182 -0.18 -11.48 -5.00
CA GLY A 182 0.73 -12.62 -5.10
C GLY A 182 0.46 -13.50 -6.34
N LEU A 183 -0.81 -13.75 -6.67
CA LEU A 183 -1.20 -14.49 -7.88
C LEU A 183 -0.85 -13.72 -9.16
N CYS A 184 -1.03 -12.39 -9.18
CA CYS A 184 -0.62 -11.55 -10.30
C CYS A 184 0.88 -11.63 -10.56
N PHE A 185 1.70 -11.70 -9.51
CA PHE A 185 3.14 -11.86 -9.65
C PHE A 185 3.50 -13.21 -10.31
N PHE A 186 2.77 -14.27 -9.99
CA PHE A 186 2.96 -15.59 -10.61
C PHE A 186 2.54 -15.62 -12.08
N TYR A 187 1.45 -14.93 -12.43
CA TYR A 187 0.92 -14.89 -13.79
C TYR A 187 1.66 -13.88 -14.71
N ASN A 188 2.68 -13.17 -14.21
CA ASN A 188 3.30 -12.08 -14.96
C ASN A 188 3.84 -12.54 -16.33
N PRO A 189 3.25 -12.09 -17.46
CA PRO A 189 3.62 -12.55 -18.79
C PRO A 189 5.04 -12.14 -19.20
N SER A 190 5.69 -11.21 -18.49
CA SER A 190 7.07 -10.81 -18.74
C SER A 190 8.12 -11.82 -18.26
N THR A 191 7.75 -12.88 -17.54
CA THR A 191 8.65 -13.98 -17.16
C THR A 191 8.54 -15.20 -18.09
N GLY A 192 7.86 -15.07 -19.23
CA GLY A 192 7.94 -16.07 -20.30
C GLY A 192 9.37 -16.15 -20.87
N PRO A 193 9.85 -17.34 -21.26
CA PRO A 193 11.21 -17.49 -21.79
C PRO A 193 11.40 -16.58 -23.02
N ASP A 194 12.46 -15.77 -22.96
CA ASP A 194 12.97 -14.92 -24.03
C ASP A 194 12.88 -15.59 -25.41
N GLU A 195 11.87 -15.23 -26.20
CA GLU A 195 11.79 -15.57 -27.63
C GLU A 195 12.76 -14.71 -28.48
N SER A 196 13.65 -13.94 -27.83
CA SER A 196 14.65 -13.09 -28.47
C SER A 196 15.87 -13.86 -29.02
N ARG A 197 15.93 -15.20 -28.90
CA ARG A 197 17.07 -16.03 -29.38
C ARG A 197 16.83 -16.80 -30.69
N LYS A 198 15.92 -16.35 -31.56
CA LYS A 198 15.69 -16.97 -32.89
C LYS A 198 15.99 -16.11 -34.12
N ARG A 199 16.66 -14.97 -33.95
CA ARG A 199 17.22 -14.20 -35.09
C ARG A 199 18.65 -13.75 -34.78
N SER A 200 19.58 -14.68 -34.89
CA SER A 200 20.97 -14.42 -35.26
C SER A 200 21.48 -15.56 -36.12
#